data_AF-A0A2S6MIL2-F1
#
_entry.id   AF-A0A2S6MIL2-F1
#
_cell.length_a   1.000
_cell.length_b   1.000
_cell.length_c   1.000
_cell.angle_alpha   90.00
_cell.angle_beta   90.00
_cell.angle_gamma   90.00
#
_symmetry.space_group_name_H-M   'P 1'
#
loop_
_entity.id
_entity.type
_entity.pdbx_description
1 polymer ?
#
loop_
_entity_poly.entity_id
_entity_poly.type
_entity_poly.pdbx_seq_one_letter_code
_entity_poly.pdbx_strand_id
1 'polypeptide(L)' 'MSTRDKEPKKTVRRDSEDGRFVTKRYADNHPKTTETERVRVKPPASPKKRGR' A
#
# COMPACT_ATOMS: atom_id res chain seq x y z
N MET A 1 18.64 11.37 -17.23
CA MET A 1 17.97 10.26 -16.51
C MET A 1 16.71 10.80 -15.83
N SER A 2 15.52 10.46 -16.32
CA SER A 2 14.25 10.98 -15.79
C SER A 2 13.97 10.44 -14.38
N THR A 3 13.80 11.32 -13.40
CA THR A 3 13.59 11.03 -11.98
C THR A 3 12.19 10.48 -11.63
N ARG A 4 11.45 9.95 -12.61
CA ARG A 4 10.11 9.38 -12.41
C ARG A 4 10.11 7.95 -11.88
N ASP A 5 11.27 7.29 -11.80
CA ASP A 5 11.36 5.88 -11.40
C ASP A 5 11.33 5.63 -9.88
N LYS A 6 11.49 6.68 -9.06
CA LYS A 6 11.49 6.58 -7.58
C LYS A 6 10.16 6.96 -6.94
N GLU A 7 9.02 6.70 -7.59
CA GLU A 7 7.74 6.79 -6.91
C GLU A 7 7.61 5.65 -5.88
N PRO A 8 7.38 5.92 -4.59
CA PRO A 8 7.25 4.86 -3.60
C PRO A 8 6.01 4.03 -3.93
N LYS A 9 6.22 2.71 -4.06
CA LYS A 9 5.15 1.74 -4.30
C LYS A 9 4.84 1.02 -3.00
N LYS A 10 3.56 0.86 -2.68
CA LYS A 10 3.08 0.10 -1.54
C LYS A 10 2.27 -1.08 -2.04
N THR A 11 2.52 -2.26 -1.47
CA THR A 11 1.64 -3.41 -1.68
C THR A 11 0.52 -3.35 -0.66
N VAL A 12 -0.71 -3.29 -1.12
CA VAL A 12 -1.92 -3.35 -0.29
C VAL A 12 -2.64 -4.66 -0.56
N ARG A 13 -3.35 -5.14 0.46
CA ARG A 13 -4.17 -6.36 0.37
C ARG A 13 -5.56 -5.99 0.85
N ARG A 14 -6.57 -6.30 0.06
CA ARG A 14 -7.96 -6.01 0.40
C ARG A 14 -8.82 -7.24 0.19
N ASP A 15 -9.72 -7.46 1.13
CA ASP A 15 -10.76 -8.45 0.96
C ASP A 15 -11.72 -8.00 -0.15
N SER A 16 -12.01 -8.87 -1.11
CA SER A 16 -12.86 -8.61 -2.27
C SER A 16 -14.34 -8.60 -1.90
N GLU A 17 -14.74 -9.23 -0.80
CA GLU A 17 -16.13 -9.28 -0.36
C GLU A 17 -16.50 -7.96 0.34
N ASP A 18 -15.67 -7.52 1.29
CA ASP A 18 -15.97 -6.36 2.14
C ASP A 18 -15.13 -5.10 1.84
N GLY A 19 -14.12 -5.19 0.99
CA GLY A 19 -13.19 -4.09 0.66
C GLY A 19 -12.22 -3.71 1.79
N ARG A 20 -12.18 -4.47 2.88
CA ARG A 20 -11.35 -4.18 4.07
C ARG A 20 -9.88 -4.42 3.77
N PHE A 21 -9.00 -3.55 4.29
CA PHE A 21 -7.56 -3.81 4.23
C PHE A 21 -7.19 -4.94 5.19
N VAL A 22 -6.56 -5.97 4.66
CA VAL A 22 -6.20 -7.18 5.40
C VAL A 22 -4.69 -7.35 5.52
N THR A 23 -4.28 -8.21 6.44
CA THR A 23 -2.86 -8.51 6.64
C THR A 23 -2.37 -9.49 5.58
N LYS A 24 -1.04 -9.61 5.46
CA LYS A 24 -0.42 -10.63 4.60
C LYS A 24 -0.90 -12.04 4.97
N ARG A 25 -0.89 -12.39 6.26
CA ARG A 25 -1.31 -13.70 6.75
C ARG A 25 -2.76 -14.02 6.39
N TYR A 26 -3.66 -13.02 6.47
CA TYR A 26 -5.04 -13.22 6.06
C TYR A 26 -5.15 -13.52 4.57
N ALA A 27 -4.44 -12.75 3.74
CA ALA A 27 -4.40 -12.95 2.29
C ALA A 27 -3.81 -14.30 1.89
N ASP A 28 -2.76 -14.75 2.59
CA ASP A 28 -2.12 -16.04 2.36
C ASP A 28 -3.07 -17.19 2.71
N ASN A 29 -3.92 -17.02 3.73
CA ASN A 29 -4.95 -17.99 4.12
C ASN A 29 -6.22 -17.93 3.25
N HIS A 30 -6.54 -16.76 2.67
CA HIS A 30 -7.74 -16.51 1.87
C HIS A 30 -7.38 -15.91 0.49
N PRO A 31 -6.56 -16.61 -0.32
CA PRO A 31 -6.09 -16.07 -1.59
C PRO A 31 -7.21 -15.91 -2.63
N LYS A 32 -8.33 -16.60 -2.44
CA LYS A 32 -9.49 -16.55 -3.35
C LYS A 32 -10.33 -15.29 -3.17
N THR A 33 -10.39 -14.75 -1.94
CA THR A 33 -11.19 -13.57 -1.60
C THR A 33 -10.32 -12.36 -1.29
N THR A 34 -9.01 -12.43 -1.52
CA THR A 34 -8.11 -11.31 -1.25
C THR A 34 -7.43 -10.83 -2.52
N GLU A 35 -7.64 -9.56 -2.83
CA GLU A 35 -6.92 -8.85 -3.87
C GLU A 35 -5.62 -8.27 -3.34
N THR A 36 -4.53 -8.49 -4.08
CA THR A 36 -3.22 -7.87 -3.80
C THR A 36 -2.89 -6.86 -4.89
N GLU A 37 -2.78 -5.59 -4.51
CA GLU A 37 -2.53 -4.50 -5.45
C GLU A 37 -1.23 -3.77 -5.12
N ARG A 38 -0.49 -3.37 -6.16
CA ARG A 38 0.71 -2.53 -6.05
C ARG A 38 0.35 -1.10 -6.41
N VAL A 39 0.04 -0.31 -5.38
CA VAL A 39 -0.34 1.10 -5.55
C VAL A 39 0.87 2.01 -5.47
N ARG A 40 0.87 3.06 -6.30
CA ARG A 40 1.81 4.17 -6.17
C ARG A 40 1.31 5.05 -5.03
N VAL A 41 2.08 5.16 -3.96
CA VAL A 41 1.77 6.09 -2.88
C VAL A 41 2.53 7.38 -3.15
N LYS A 42 1.86 8.52 -3.03
CA LYS A 42 2.59 9.77 -2.90
C LYS A 42 3.46 9.64 -1.64
N PRO A 43 4.76 9.96 -1.69
CA PRO A 43 5.57 9.96 -0.49
C PRO A 43 4.84 10.82 0.56
N PRO A 44 4.74 10.35 1.82
CA PRO A 44 4.15 11.18 2.86
C PRO A 44 4.88 12.52 2.81
N ALA A 45 4.11 13.62 2.76
CA ALA A 45 4.68 14.95 2.85
C ALA A 45 5.62 14.93 4.05
N SER A 46 6.91 15.17 3.79
CA SER A 46 7.97 15.08 4.81
C SER A 46 7.45 15.72 6.09
N PRO A 47 7.51 15.03 7.25
CA PRO A 47 6.95 15.56 8.48
C PRO A 47 7.58 16.93 8.68
N LYS A 48 6.76 17.98 8.52
CA LYS A 48 7.19 19.36 8.73
C LYS A 48 7.66 19.35 10.18
N LYS A 49 8.97 19.40 10.41
CA LYS A 49 9.55 19.46 11.76
C LYS A 49 8.80 20.59 12.45
N ARG A 50 7.86 20.25 13.36
CA ARG A 50 7.31 21.26 14.25
C ARG A 50 8.50 21.64 15.12
N GLY A 51 9.01 22.84 14.86
CA GLY A 51 10.11 23.44 15.61
C GLY A 51 9.78 23.38 17.09
N ARG A 52 10.82 23.11 17.86
CA ARG A 52 10.81 22.91 19.30
C ARG A 52 10.28 24.12 20.05
#